data_AF-A0A815D6H2-F1
#
_entry.id   AF-A0A815D6H2-F1
#
_cell.length_a   1.000
_cell.length_b   1.000
_cell.length_c   1.000
_cell.angle_alpha   90.00
_cell.angle_beta   90.00
_cell.angle_gamma   90.00
#
_symmetry.space_group_name_H-M   'P 1'
#
loop_
_entity.id
_entity.type
_entity.pdbx_description
1 polymer ?
#
loop_
_entity_poly.entity_id
_entity_poly.type
_entity_poly.pdbx_seq_one_letter_code
_entity_poly.pdbx_strand_id
1 'polypeptide(L)'
;MMSFIRMSSIICALSIIMSNGILLAYHSEQVSEVHTWHTITSFNGSWYGSLHVLTDNEQVITEQDDFNMLYSLTLSQQLEPDPKQSNSRICVFLISAERAACPYIVPVSFHGKTTCLWESVEGRGENFSIQ
;
A
#
# COMPACT_ATOMS: atom_id res chain seq x y z
N MET A 1 -11.39 71.58 30.00
CA MET A 1 -10.50 71.65 28.82
C MET A 1 -9.20 70.93 29.18
N MET A 2 -8.65 70.13 28.27
CA MET A 2 -7.49 69.22 28.39
C MET A 2 -7.77 67.90 29.14
N SER A 3 -7.32 66.71 28.72
CA SER A 3 -6.77 66.22 27.44
C SER A 3 -6.73 64.69 27.58
N PHE A 4 -7.51 63.93 26.80
CA PHE A 4 -7.37 62.47 26.73
C PHE A 4 -6.33 62.15 25.64
N ILE A 5 -5.16 61.66 26.06
CA ILE A 5 -4.10 61.23 25.16
C ILE A 5 -4.55 59.96 24.43
N ARG A 6 -4.55 60.04 23.10
CA ARG A 6 -4.86 58.98 22.14
C ARG A 6 -4.00 57.72 22.37
N MET A 7 -4.59 56.63 22.84
CA MET A 7 -4.03 55.27 22.77
C MET A 7 -4.78 54.43 21.73
N SER A 8 -4.78 54.85 20.45
CA SER A 8 -5.52 54.13 19.40
C SER A 8 -4.70 53.72 18.18
N SER A 9 -3.39 54.04 18.10
CA SER A 9 -2.60 53.77 16.88
C SER A 9 -1.52 52.70 17.01
N ILE A 10 -1.19 52.22 18.22
CA ILE A 10 -0.14 51.20 18.40
C ILE A 10 -0.72 49.77 18.34
N ILE A 11 -1.99 49.58 18.72
CA ILE A 11 -2.63 48.25 18.74
C ILE A 11 -2.91 47.74 17.31
N CYS A 12 -3.21 48.62 16.34
CA CYS A 12 -3.38 48.21 14.93
C CYS A 12 -2.08 47.82 14.22
N ALA A 13 -0.92 48.30 14.67
CA ALA A 13 0.35 47.96 14.05
C ALA A 13 0.84 46.56 14.45
N LEU A 14 0.47 46.09 15.65
CA LEU A 14 0.79 44.73 16.13
C LEU A 14 -0.13 43.65 15.55
N SER A 15 -1.34 43.99 15.10
CA SER A 15 -2.23 43.04 14.42
C SER A 15 -1.82 42.69 12.99
N ILE A 16 -1.02 43.54 12.32
CA ILE A 16 -0.59 43.32 10.93
C ILE A 16 0.66 42.41 10.86
N ILE A 17 1.46 42.35 11.93
CA ILE A 17 2.65 41.48 11.98
C ILE A 17 2.25 40.02 12.22
N MET A 18 1.11 39.77 12.88
CA MET A 18 0.56 38.43 13.11
C MET A 18 -0.19 37.85 11.89
N SER A 19 -0.65 38.67 10.94
CA SER A 19 -1.35 38.16 9.75
C SER A 19 -0.40 37.67 8.65
N ASN A 20 0.84 38.19 8.60
CA ASN A 20 1.82 37.80 7.58
C ASN A 20 2.78 36.68 8.05
N GLY A 21 2.89 36.44 9.36
CA GLY A 21 3.70 35.34 9.91
C GLY A 21 3.01 33.98 9.89
N ILE A 22 1.68 33.94 9.71
CA ILE A 22 0.89 32.70 9.66
C ILE A 22 0.81 32.12 8.23
N LEU A 23 1.32 32.83 7.22
CA LEU A 23 1.30 32.34 5.83
C LEU A 23 2.48 31.41 5.45
N LEU A 24 3.32 31.00 6.41
CA LEU A 24 4.45 30.09 6.20
C LEU A 24 4.37 28.78 6.97
N ALA A 25 3.15 28.34 7.30
CA ALA A 25 2.90 26.94 7.64
C ALA A 25 1.83 26.37 6.71
N TYR A 26 1.99 26.57 5.39
CA TYR A 26 1.35 25.67 4.44
C TYR A 26 2.06 24.34 4.63
N HIS A 27 1.38 23.43 5.33
CA HIS A 27 1.80 22.06 5.51
C HIS A 27 2.06 21.51 4.10
N SER A 28 3.34 21.27 3.77
CA SER A 28 3.65 20.27 2.77
C SER A 28 3.24 18.97 3.45
N GLU A 29 1.99 18.58 3.27
CA GLU A 29 1.58 17.20 3.41
C GLU A 29 2.32 16.50 2.28
N GLN A 30 3.55 16.09 2.58
CA GLN A 30 4.29 15.20 1.72
C GLN A 30 3.45 13.93 1.76
N VAL A 31 2.59 13.77 0.76
CA VAL A 31 1.90 12.52 0.47
C VAL A 31 3.03 11.52 0.32
N SER A 32 3.30 10.80 1.41
CA SER A 32 4.15 9.63 1.38
C SER A 32 3.49 8.76 0.32
N GLU A 33 4.11 8.67 -0.84
CA GLU A 33 3.73 7.74 -1.89
C GLU A 33 3.61 6.38 -1.20
N VAL A 34 2.39 5.95 -0.85
CA VAL A 34 2.20 4.77 -0.01
C VAL A 34 2.51 3.56 -0.87
N HIS A 35 3.78 3.19 -0.87
CA HIS A 35 4.31 2.04 -1.59
C HIS A 35 4.35 0.89 -0.60
N THR A 36 3.52 -0.13 -0.83
CA THR A 36 3.68 -1.41 -0.16
C THR A 36 4.69 -2.26 -0.95
N TRP A 37 5.73 -2.74 -0.27
CA TRP A 37 6.70 -3.64 -0.88
C TRP A 37 6.25 -5.08 -0.67
N HIS A 38 6.20 -5.86 -1.75
CA HIS A 38 5.90 -7.28 -1.70
C HIS A 38 7.19 -8.07 -1.94
N THR A 39 7.63 -8.85 -0.96
CA THR A 39 8.78 -9.75 -1.14
C THR A 39 8.27 -11.15 -1.44
N ILE A 40 8.72 -11.74 -2.55
CA ILE A 40 8.35 -13.11 -2.94
C ILE A 40 9.58 -14.00 -2.77
N THR A 41 9.46 -15.01 -1.92
CA THR A 41 10.50 -16.02 -1.69
C THR A 41 10.00 -17.41 -2.09
N SER A 42 10.86 -18.16 -2.78
CA SER A 42 10.63 -19.56 -3.12
C SER A 42 11.76 -20.41 -2.58
N PHE A 43 11.43 -21.58 -2.04
CA PHE A 43 12.43 -22.47 -1.42
C PHE A 43 13.27 -23.25 -2.45
N ASN A 44 12.74 -23.53 -3.65
CA ASN A 44 13.48 -24.30 -4.67
C ASN A 44 12.96 -24.08 -6.10
N GLY A 45 13.89 -24.05 -7.04
CA GLY A 45 13.67 -24.06 -8.48
C GLY A 45 13.22 -22.73 -9.06
N SER A 46 13.00 -22.71 -10.36
CA SER A 46 12.45 -21.54 -11.07
C SER A 46 10.94 -21.53 -10.99
N TRP A 47 10.36 -20.34 -10.79
CA TRP A 47 8.93 -20.11 -10.72
C TRP A 47 8.53 -19.04 -11.74
N TYR A 48 7.36 -19.24 -12.35
CA TYR A 48 6.71 -18.21 -13.14
C TYR A 48 5.68 -17.50 -12.27
N GLY A 49 5.74 -16.17 -12.24
CA GLY A 49 4.80 -15.34 -11.50
C GLY A 49 3.94 -14.49 -12.41
N SER A 50 2.65 -14.40 -12.09
CA SER A 50 1.73 -13.44 -12.71
C SER A 50 0.93 -12.68 -11.66
N LEU A 51 0.71 -11.40 -11.93
CA LEU A 51 -0.12 -10.51 -11.13
C LEU A 51 -1.29 -10.08 -12.00
N HIS A 52 -2.51 -10.25 -11.50
CA HIS A 52 -3.73 -9.85 -12.19
C HIS A 52 -4.60 -9.02 -11.27
N VAL A 53 -4.92 -7.80 -11.68
CA VAL A 53 -5.97 -7.00 -11.06
C VAL A 53 -7.31 -7.61 -11.48
N LEU A 54 -8.19 -7.85 -10.51
CA LEU A 54 -9.49 -8.49 -10.70
C LEU A 54 -10.66 -7.49 -10.59
N THR A 55 -10.39 -6.29 -10.11
CA THR A 55 -11.36 -5.19 -10.11
C THR A 55 -11.45 -4.53 -11.48
N ASP A 56 -12.67 -4.19 -11.89
CA ASP A 56 -12.96 -3.58 -13.20
C ASP A 56 -12.41 -2.15 -13.37
N ASN A 57 -11.84 -1.58 -12.30
CA ASN A 57 -11.35 -0.23 -12.24
C ASN A 57 -9.82 -0.28 -12.35
N GLU A 58 -9.28 -0.36 -13.57
CA GLU A 58 -7.89 0.02 -13.85
C GLU A 58 -7.74 1.55 -13.68
N GLN A 59 -8.06 2.05 -12.49
CA GLN A 59 -8.14 3.47 -12.17
C GLN A 59 -6.95 3.84 -11.32
N VAL A 60 -6.27 4.93 -11.67
CA VAL A 60 -5.26 5.55 -10.80
C VAL A 60 -5.97 5.95 -9.52
N ILE A 61 -5.66 5.25 -8.42
CA ILE A 61 -6.26 5.50 -7.11
C ILE A 61 -5.68 6.81 -6.57
N THR A 62 -6.52 7.81 -6.44
CA THR A 62 -6.22 9.08 -5.77
C THR A 62 -6.61 9.01 -4.30
N GLU A 63 -6.22 10.01 -3.50
CA GLU A 63 -6.55 10.06 -2.07
C GLU A 63 -8.06 10.14 -1.78
N GLN A 64 -8.86 10.45 -2.80
CA GLN A 64 -10.31 10.55 -2.71
C GLN A 64 -11.02 9.30 -3.23
N ASP A 65 -10.29 8.34 -3.80
CA ASP A 65 -10.86 7.11 -4.33
C ASP A 65 -10.98 6.05 -3.23
N ASP A 66 -12.05 5.26 -3.30
CA ASP A 66 -12.17 4.07 -2.47
C ASP A 66 -11.05 3.10 -2.86
N PHE A 67 -10.14 2.80 -1.93
CA PHE A 67 -9.07 1.81 -2.10
C PHE A 67 -9.65 0.39 -2.03
N ASN A 68 -10.66 0.10 -2.86
CA ASN A 68 -11.29 -1.20 -2.97
C ASN A 68 -10.68 -1.94 -4.15
N MET A 69 -9.57 -2.63 -3.89
CA MET A 69 -8.88 -3.42 -4.92
C MET A 69 -8.93 -4.90 -4.58
N LEU A 70 -9.07 -5.72 -5.62
CA LEU A 70 -8.90 -7.16 -5.56
C LEU A 70 -7.92 -7.54 -6.65
N TYR A 71 -6.87 -8.28 -6.29
CA TYR A 71 -5.90 -8.80 -7.22
C TYR A 71 -5.47 -10.21 -6.83
N SER A 72 -4.93 -10.95 -7.80
CA SER A 72 -4.36 -12.27 -7.58
C SER A 72 -2.88 -12.28 -7.94
N LEU A 73 -2.05 -12.79 -7.02
CA LEU A 73 -0.68 -13.19 -7.30
C LEU A 73 -0.64 -14.71 -7.50
N THR A 74 -0.33 -15.15 -8.71
CA THR A 74 -0.20 -16.57 -9.04
C THR A 74 1.26 -16.91 -9.28
N LEU A 75 1.74 -17.98 -8.63
CA LEU A 75 3.09 -18.49 -8.75
C LEU A 75 2.98 -19.96 -9.15
N SER A 76 3.54 -20.30 -10.31
CA SER A 76 3.52 -21.67 -10.83
C SER A 76 4.93 -22.18 -11.13
N GLN A 77 5.13 -23.46 -10.86
CA GLN A 77 6.35 -24.17 -11.20
C GLN A 77 5.98 -25.45 -11.93
N GLN A 78 6.59 -25.64 -13.09
CA GLN A 78 6.55 -26.90 -13.80
C GLN A 78 7.77 -27.73 -13.37
N LEU A 79 7.49 -28.86 -12.73
CA LEU A 79 8.47 -29.88 -12.41
C LEU A 79 8.62 -30.81 -13.61
N GLU A 80 9.80 -31.40 -13.75
CA GLU A 80 10.07 -32.45 -14.74
C GLU A 80 8.98 -33.54 -14.69
N PRO A 81 8.60 -34.11 -15.85
CA PRO A 81 7.46 -35.00 -15.91
C PRO A 81 7.69 -36.33 -15.15
N ASP A 82 7.10 -36.47 -13.96
CA ASP A 82 6.86 -37.76 -13.30
C ASP A 82 5.56 -38.39 -13.85
N PRO A 83 5.59 -39.62 -14.38
CA PRO A 83 4.40 -40.32 -14.87
C PRO A 83 3.33 -40.62 -13.80
N LYS A 84 3.57 -40.36 -12.51
CA LYS A 84 2.64 -40.68 -11.40
C LYS A 84 2.06 -39.47 -10.66
N GLN A 85 2.47 -38.25 -10.99
CA GLN A 85 2.04 -37.06 -10.25
C GLN A 85 1.72 -35.90 -11.19
N SER A 86 0.79 -35.04 -10.77
CA SER A 86 0.66 -33.71 -11.39
C SER A 86 1.95 -32.96 -11.09
N ASN A 87 2.73 -32.71 -12.15
CA ASN A 87 4.07 -32.15 -12.06
C ASN A 87 4.04 -30.62 -11.97
N SER A 88 2.92 -30.02 -11.60
CA SER A 88 2.82 -28.59 -11.36
C SER A 88 2.60 -28.29 -9.90
N ARG A 89 3.29 -27.27 -9.42
CA ARG A 89 3.06 -26.65 -8.12
C ARG A 89 2.51 -25.26 -8.37
N ILE A 90 1.41 -24.91 -7.69
CA ILE A 90 0.77 -23.62 -7.88
C ILE A 90 0.41 -23.03 -6.51
N CYS A 91 0.80 -21.77 -6.32
CA CYS A 91 0.32 -20.91 -5.24
C CYS A 91 -0.48 -19.75 -5.83
N VAL A 92 -1.67 -19.53 -5.29
CA VAL A 92 -2.48 -18.35 -5.60
C VAL A 92 -2.72 -17.59 -4.30
N PHE A 93 -2.36 -16.31 -4.28
CA PHE A 93 -2.72 -15.39 -3.21
C PHE A 93 -3.81 -14.46 -3.74
N LEU A 94 -5.02 -14.59 -3.17
CA LEU A 94 -6.09 -13.63 -3.41
C LEU A 94 -5.92 -12.50 -2.40
N ILE A 95 -5.75 -11.28 -2.91
CA ILE A 95 -5.39 -10.13 -2.11
C ILE A 95 -6.45 -9.07 -2.36
N SER A 96 -7.21 -8.75 -1.31
CA SER A 96 -8.09 -7.60 -1.29
C SER A 96 -7.53 -6.54 -0.38
N ALA A 97 -7.76 -5.28 -0.65
CA ALA A 97 -7.48 -4.21 0.28
C ALA A 97 -8.64 -3.22 0.27
N GLU A 98 -8.90 -2.62 1.43
CA GLU A 98 -9.88 -1.52 1.63
C GLU A 98 -9.16 -0.18 1.85
N ARG A 99 -7.87 -0.23 2.22
CA ARG A 99 -6.98 0.92 2.46
C ARG A 99 -5.54 0.54 2.10
N ALA A 100 -4.73 1.54 1.76
CA ALA A 100 -3.32 1.34 1.53
C ALA A 100 -2.64 0.70 2.76
N ALA A 101 -1.74 -0.27 2.51
CA ALA A 101 -1.06 -1.06 3.55
C ALA A 101 -1.99 -1.83 4.52
N CYS A 102 -3.24 -2.09 4.13
CA CYS A 102 -4.19 -2.91 4.91
C CYS A 102 -4.77 -4.06 4.06
N PRO A 103 -3.95 -5.02 3.58
CA PRO A 103 -4.48 -6.12 2.79
C PRO A 103 -5.13 -7.20 3.65
N TYR A 104 -6.12 -7.86 3.07
CA TYR A 104 -6.65 -9.14 3.48
C TYR A 104 -6.24 -10.19 2.44
N ILE A 105 -5.49 -11.20 2.87
CA ILE A 105 -4.83 -12.16 1.97
C ILE A 105 -5.28 -13.58 2.28
N VAL A 106 -5.74 -14.26 1.24
CA VAL A 106 -6.12 -15.68 1.29
C VAL A 106 -5.14 -16.49 0.43
N PRO A 107 -4.23 -17.27 1.05
CA PRO A 107 -3.37 -18.18 0.32
C PRO A 107 -4.15 -19.44 -0.09
N VAL A 108 -3.94 -19.89 -1.32
CA VAL A 108 -4.53 -21.11 -1.88
C VAL A 108 -3.43 -21.93 -2.54
N SER A 109 -3.27 -23.17 -2.08
CA SER A 109 -2.29 -24.11 -2.62
C SER A 109 -2.98 -25.13 -3.52
N PHE A 110 -2.45 -25.36 -4.72
CA PHE A 110 -2.92 -26.41 -5.62
C PHE A 110 -1.79 -27.37 -5.98
N HIS A 111 -2.10 -28.67 -5.94
CA HIS A 111 -1.24 -29.77 -6.38
C HIS A 111 0.18 -29.83 -5.72
N GLY A 112 0.88 -30.96 -5.89
CA GLY A 112 2.34 -31.04 -5.68
C GLY A 112 2.93 -30.88 -4.26
N LYS A 113 2.13 -30.98 -3.18
CA LYS A 113 2.57 -30.75 -1.77
C LYS A 113 3.16 -29.35 -1.54
N THR A 114 2.65 -28.35 -2.26
CA THR A 114 3.06 -26.95 -2.12
C THR A 114 2.36 -26.32 -0.92
N THR A 115 3.06 -25.54 -0.10
CA THR A 115 2.49 -24.73 0.98
C THR A 115 2.70 -23.25 0.67
N CYS A 116 1.60 -22.50 0.59
CA CYS A 116 1.63 -21.06 0.32
C CYS A 116 1.43 -20.31 1.64
N LEU A 117 2.42 -19.52 2.03
CA LEU A 117 2.41 -18.78 3.29
C LEU A 117 2.59 -17.29 3.01
N TRP A 118 2.08 -16.47 3.92
CA TRP A 118 2.32 -15.04 3.90
C TRP A 118 2.43 -14.50 5.32
N GLU A 119 3.09 -13.36 5.46
CA GLU A 119 3.16 -12.58 6.70
C GLU A 119 3.12 -11.08 6.39
N SER A 120 2.51 -10.32 7.28
CA SER A 120 2.58 -8.85 7.25
C SER A 120 3.87 -8.39 7.92
N VAL A 121 4.54 -7.42 7.30
CA VAL A 121 5.72 -6.73 7.81
C VAL A 121 5.34 -5.29 8.09
N GLU A 122 5.18 -4.97 9.38
CA GLU A 122 4.73 -3.66 9.84
C GLU A 122 5.57 -2.52 9.23
N GLY A 123 4.87 -1.53 8.66
CA GLY A 123 5.48 -0.36 8.02
C GLY A 123 6.23 -0.64 6.71
N ARG A 124 6.17 -1.86 6.16
CA ARG A 124 6.85 -2.22 4.90
C ARG A 124 5.94 -2.86 3.85
N GLY A 125 5.12 -3.84 4.22
CA GLY A 125 4.27 -4.59 3.27
C GLY A 125 4.16 -6.06 3.64
N GLU A 126 4.27 -6.96 2.67
CA GLU A 126 3.98 -8.39 2.84
C GLU A 126 5.09 -9.28 2.27
N ASN A 127 5.41 -10.35 2.99
CA ASN A 127 6.27 -11.41 2.48
C ASN A 127 5.42 -12.61 2.06
N PHE A 128 5.59 -13.07 0.83
CA PHE A 128 5.02 -14.31 0.31
C PHE A 128 6.08 -15.40 0.28
N SER A 129 5.75 -16.58 0.79
CA SER A 129 6.65 -17.73 0.87
C SER A 129 6.01 -18.95 0.22
N ILE A 130 6.77 -19.62 -0.66
CA ILE A 130 6.38 -20.88 -1.30
C ILE A 130 7.30 -22.01 -0.85
N GLN A 131 6.72 -23.04 -0.22
CA GLN A 131 7.42 -24.23 0.29
C GLN A 131 6.99 -25.51 -0.44
#